data_AF-A0A3E1P411-F1
#
_entry.id   AF-A0A3E1P411-F1
#
_cell.length_a   1.000
_cell.length_b   1.000
_cell.length_c   1.000
_cell.angle_alpha   90.00
_cell.angle_beta   90.00
_cell.angle_gamma   90.00
#
_symmetry.space_group_name_H-M   'P 1'
#
loop_
_entity.id
_entity.type
_entity.pdbx_description
1 polymer ?
#
loop_
_entity_poly.entity_id
_entity_poly.type
_entity_poly.pdbx_seq_one_letter_code
_entity_poly.pdbx_strand_id
1 'polypeptide(L)'
;MIFDLFSKRQKRLRGEVPEIFTYDHIPDNLRVQIVHIIDDVIGAERFASNLDPDDIYSTIHGILCREYGVFRLWGKYEKEKEQLFNYILKAKLVEEVLDAVDLTFKYFLSVLKPSYLNYKHNTTSKLDPDAAIQELNVRFKENGIGYSFEGGEILRIDSTFMHKEVTQPTLSLLWNNCLLR
;
A
#
# COMPACT_ATOMS: atom_id res chain seq x y z
N MET A 1 0.41 -7.27 -8.34
CA MET A 1 1.53 -8.25 -8.51
C MET A 1 2.85 -7.51 -8.47
N ILE A 2 3.76 -7.91 -7.59
CA ILE A 2 5.08 -7.28 -7.46
C ILE A 2 6.08 -7.97 -8.37
N PHE A 3 6.64 -7.22 -9.32
CA PHE A 3 7.74 -7.68 -10.13
C PHE A 3 9.08 -7.29 -9.52
N ASP A 4 10.02 -8.24 -9.52
CA ASP A 4 11.42 -7.95 -9.23
C ASP A 4 12.06 -7.28 -10.46
N LEU A 5 11.97 -5.96 -10.51
CA LEU A 5 12.51 -5.16 -11.60
C LEU A 5 14.05 -5.15 -11.56
N PHE A 6 14.67 -4.93 -12.72
CA PHE A 6 16.12 -4.75 -12.81
C PHE A 6 16.62 -3.66 -11.84
N SER A 7 15.93 -2.53 -11.77
CA SER A 7 16.26 -1.45 -10.83
C SER A 7 16.20 -1.88 -9.37
N LYS A 8 15.24 -2.73 -8.98
CA LYS A 8 15.16 -3.29 -7.61
C LYS A 8 16.36 -4.19 -7.31
N ARG A 9 16.74 -5.07 -8.24
CA ARG A 9 17.95 -5.89 -8.11
C ARG A 9 19.21 -5.03 -7.96
N GLN A 10 19.33 -3.99 -8.78
CA GLN A 10 20.48 -3.09 -8.73
C GLN A 10 20.55 -2.30 -7.40
N LYS A 11 19.42 -1.84 -6.87
CA LYS A 11 19.37 -1.19 -5.55
C LYS A 11 19.89 -2.12 -4.44
N ARG A 12 19.47 -3.39 -4.43
CA ARG A 12 19.94 -4.38 -3.46
C ARG A 12 21.45 -4.62 -3.57
N LEU A 13 21.97 -4.74 -4.79
CA LEU A 13 23.42 -4.90 -5.04
C LEU A 13 24.24 -3.69 -4.59
N ARG A 14 23.67 -2.48 -4.68
CA ARG A 14 24.31 -1.24 -4.20
C ARG A 14 24.14 -0.99 -2.70
N GLY A 15 23.40 -1.83 -1.98
CA GLY A 15 23.09 -1.60 -0.55
C GLY A 15 22.13 -0.44 -0.31
N GLU A 16 21.39 0.02 -1.34
CA GLU A 16 20.37 1.07 -1.23
C GLU A 16 19.06 0.52 -0.64
N VAL A 17 19.18 -0.36 0.36
CA VAL A 17 18.05 -0.90 1.11
C VAL A 17 17.90 -0.05 2.36
N PRO A 18 16.70 0.47 2.67
CA PRO A 18 16.50 1.29 3.86
C PRO A 18 16.87 0.52 5.13
N GLU A 19 17.89 0.99 5.85
CA GLU A 19 18.30 0.41 7.15
C GLU A 19 17.44 0.93 8.30
N ILE A 20 16.80 2.09 8.11
CA ILE A 20 15.98 2.78 9.10
C ILE A 20 14.64 3.14 8.45
N PHE A 21 13.56 2.95 9.20
CA PHE A 21 12.23 3.35 8.76
C PHE A 21 11.97 4.83 8.98
N THR A 22 11.29 5.43 8.00
CA THR A 22 10.80 6.82 8.00
C THR A 22 9.29 6.84 8.18
N TYR A 23 8.78 7.98 8.69
CA TYR A 23 7.38 8.15 9.11
C TYR A 23 6.82 9.52 8.75
N ASP A 24 7.69 10.47 8.45
CA ASP A 24 7.42 11.88 8.22
C ASP A 24 7.06 12.19 6.77
N HIS A 25 7.27 11.24 5.86
CA HIS A 25 6.93 11.39 4.45
C HIS A 25 6.56 10.07 3.79
N ILE A 26 5.55 10.10 2.91
CA ILE A 26 5.24 9.00 1.98
C ILE A 26 5.65 9.42 0.57
N PRO A 27 6.67 8.78 -0.03
CA PRO A 27 7.16 9.09 -1.37
C PRO A 27 6.08 9.07 -2.44
N ASP A 28 6.15 9.99 -3.40
CA ASP A 28 5.16 10.11 -4.49
C ASP A 28 5.01 8.81 -5.29
N ASN A 29 6.12 8.10 -5.53
CA ASN A 29 6.09 6.81 -6.22
C ASN A 29 5.31 5.74 -5.44
N LEU A 30 5.38 5.76 -4.10
CA LEU A 30 4.63 4.87 -3.24
C LEU A 30 3.14 5.24 -3.24
N ARG A 31 2.80 6.53 -3.18
CA ARG A 31 1.40 7.00 -3.29
C ARG A 31 0.75 6.51 -4.59
N VAL A 32 1.46 6.59 -5.72
CA VAL A 32 1.00 6.06 -7.01
C VAL A 32 0.81 4.54 -6.96
N GLN A 33 1.74 3.80 -6.36
CA GLN A 33 1.61 2.34 -6.19
C GLN A 33 0.38 1.98 -5.36
N ILE A 34 0.10 2.72 -4.29
CA ILE A 34 -1.08 2.52 -3.45
C ILE A 34 -2.37 2.74 -4.26
N VAL A 35 -2.44 3.81 -5.06
CA VAL A 35 -3.59 4.05 -5.94
C VAL A 35 -3.80 2.89 -6.92
N HIS A 36 -2.73 2.33 -7.50
CA HIS A 36 -2.84 1.15 -8.35
C HIS A 36 -3.35 -0.09 -7.60
N ILE A 37 -2.92 -0.30 -6.36
CA ILE A 37 -3.42 -1.42 -5.54
C ILE A 37 -4.93 -1.26 -5.30
N ILE A 38 -5.36 -0.06 -4.91
CA ILE A 38 -6.78 0.25 -4.66
C ILE A 38 -7.62 0.03 -5.93
N ASP A 39 -7.15 0.55 -7.07
CA ASP A 39 -7.84 0.40 -8.36
C ASP A 39 -7.89 -1.06 -8.84
N ASP A 40 -6.84 -1.85 -8.60
CA ASP A 40 -6.82 -3.27 -8.96
C ASP A 40 -7.73 -4.13 -8.07
N VAL A 41 -7.99 -3.72 -6.81
CA VAL A 41 -8.95 -4.38 -5.93
C VAL A 41 -10.38 -4.04 -6.31
N ILE A 42 -10.68 -2.74 -6.45
CA ILE A 42 -12.05 -2.27 -6.73
C ILE A 42 -12.43 -2.54 -8.19
N GLY A 43 -11.57 -2.21 -9.14
CA GLY A 43 -11.83 -2.37 -10.57
C GLY A 43 -12.94 -1.45 -11.09
N ALA A 44 -13.56 -1.88 -12.19
CA ALA A 44 -14.72 -1.24 -12.80
C ALA A 44 -15.87 -2.23 -12.93
N GLU A 45 -17.09 -1.70 -13.02
CA GLU A 45 -18.29 -2.52 -13.18
C GLU A 45 -18.22 -3.29 -14.51
N ARG A 46 -18.62 -4.56 -14.48
CA ARG A 46 -18.76 -5.40 -15.67
C ARG A 46 -20.19 -5.88 -15.86
N PHE A 47 -20.82 -6.26 -14.75
CA PHE A 47 -22.21 -6.68 -14.67
C PHE A 47 -22.84 -6.04 -13.43
N ALA A 48 -24.13 -5.70 -13.53
CA ALA A 48 -24.88 -5.16 -12.42
C ALA A 48 -24.77 -6.08 -11.20
N SER A 49 -24.40 -5.50 -10.06
CA SER A 49 -24.24 -6.23 -8.81
C SER A 49 -24.69 -5.38 -7.63
N ASN A 50 -24.93 -6.03 -6.49
CA ASN A 50 -25.36 -5.33 -5.27
C ASN A 50 -24.26 -4.46 -4.65
N LEU A 51 -23.00 -4.60 -5.11
CA LEU A 51 -21.87 -3.84 -4.62
C LEU A 51 -21.12 -3.27 -5.82
N ASP A 52 -21.46 -2.04 -6.19
CA ASP A 52 -20.86 -1.34 -7.32
C ASP A 52 -19.50 -0.71 -6.92
N PRO A 53 -18.46 -0.79 -7.76
CA PRO A 53 -17.24 -0.01 -7.62
C PRO A 53 -17.44 1.48 -7.26
N ASP A 54 -18.37 2.17 -7.91
CA ASP A 54 -18.63 3.60 -7.67
C ASP A 54 -19.25 3.81 -6.27
N ASP A 55 -20.08 2.89 -5.79
CA ASP A 55 -20.62 2.92 -4.42
C ASP A 55 -19.52 2.73 -3.37
N ILE A 56 -18.51 1.91 -3.65
CA ILE A 56 -17.34 1.73 -2.77
C ILE A 56 -16.58 3.06 -2.66
N TYR A 57 -16.24 3.69 -3.79
CA TYR A 57 -15.55 4.98 -3.80
C TYR A 57 -16.36 6.07 -3.10
N SER A 58 -17.67 6.14 -3.37
CA SER A 58 -18.58 7.08 -2.73
C SER A 58 -18.67 6.87 -1.21
N THR A 59 -18.71 5.62 -0.76
CA THR A 59 -18.75 5.29 0.67
C THR A 59 -17.47 5.73 1.38
N ILE A 60 -16.29 5.39 0.84
CA ILE A 60 -15.00 5.77 1.42
C ILE A 60 -14.84 7.29 1.45
N HIS A 61 -15.12 7.95 0.32
CA HIS A 61 -15.08 9.41 0.21
C HIS A 61 -16.02 10.10 1.23
N GLY A 62 -17.25 9.62 1.34
CA GLY A 62 -18.25 10.16 2.24
C GLY A 62 -17.88 10.00 3.71
N ILE A 63 -17.23 8.89 4.09
CA ILE A 63 -16.71 8.69 5.45
C ILE A 63 -15.60 9.71 5.73
N LEU A 64 -14.58 9.82 4.88
CA LEU A 64 -13.47 10.78 5.07
C LEU A 64 -13.98 12.22 5.15
N CYS A 65 -14.92 12.59 4.27
CA CYS A 65 -15.53 13.93 4.29
C CYS A 65 -16.22 14.24 5.62
N ARG A 66 -16.94 13.26 6.19
CA ARG A 66 -17.62 13.42 7.49
C ARG A 66 -16.64 13.53 8.64
N GLU A 67 -15.62 12.66 8.69
CA GLU A 67 -14.60 12.68 9.73
C GLU A 67 -13.79 13.99 9.70
N TYR A 68 -13.47 14.51 8.51
CA TYR A 68 -12.75 15.78 8.37
C TYR A 68 -13.65 17.02 8.39
N GLY A 69 -14.98 16.86 8.42
CA GLY A 69 -15.93 17.99 8.40
C GLY A 69 -15.87 18.82 7.11
N VAL A 70 -15.56 18.19 5.97
CA VAL A 70 -15.45 18.84 4.66
C VAL A 70 -16.51 18.33 3.69
N PHE A 71 -16.89 19.16 2.72
CA PHE A 71 -17.85 18.75 1.68
C PHE A 71 -17.23 17.86 0.58
N ARG A 72 -15.90 17.87 0.48
CA ARG A 72 -15.14 17.20 -0.57
C ARG A 72 -13.67 17.08 -0.15
N LEU A 73 -13.02 16.01 -0.60
CA LEU A 73 -11.59 15.79 -0.37
C LEU A 73 -10.72 16.56 -1.36
N TRP A 74 -11.13 16.64 -2.63
CA TRP A 74 -10.33 17.27 -3.68
C TRP A 74 -11.20 17.75 -4.84
N GLY A 75 -10.78 18.79 -5.55
CA GLY A 75 -11.39 19.20 -6.82
C GLY A 75 -12.86 19.65 -6.72
N LYS A 76 -13.36 20.42 -7.69
CA LYS A 76 -14.77 20.86 -7.73
C LYS A 76 -15.65 20.00 -8.63
N TYR A 77 -15.07 19.37 -9.65
CA TYR A 77 -15.78 18.71 -10.74
C TYR A 77 -15.34 17.25 -10.95
N GLU A 78 -14.58 16.70 -10.01
CA GLU A 78 -14.08 15.34 -10.05
C GLU A 78 -15.05 14.39 -9.35
N LYS A 79 -15.18 13.15 -9.84
CA LYS A 79 -15.98 12.14 -9.13
C LYS A 79 -15.23 11.65 -7.91
N GLU A 80 -15.93 11.00 -7.02
CA GLU A 80 -15.46 10.52 -5.71
C GLU A 80 -14.20 9.66 -5.83
N LYS A 81 -14.11 8.81 -6.86
CA LYS A 81 -12.91 8.06 -7.21
C LYS A 81 -11.70 8.97 -7.47
N GLU A 82 -11.83 9.92 -8.38
CA GLU A 82 -10.72 10.82 -8.71
C GLU A 82 -10.37 11.72 -7.52
N GLN A 83 -11.35 12.14 -6.73
CA GLN A 83 -11.11 12.91 -5.52
C GLN A 83 -10.29 12.11 -4.50
N LEU A 84 -10.65 10.86 -4.24
CA LEU A 84 -9.92 9.98 -3.34
C LEU A 84 -8.48 9.76 -3.82
N PHE A 85 -8.29 9.47 -5.11
CA PHE A 85 -6.95 9.27 -5.68
C PHE A 85 -6.11 10.54 -5.61
N ASN A 86 -6.67 11.69 -5.99
CA ASN A 86 -5.97 12.97 -5.88
C ASN A 86 -5.65 13.32 -4.43
N TYR A 87 -6.52 12.98 -3.48
CA TYR A 87 -6.27 13.18 -2.06
C TYR A 87 -5.05 12.35 -1.60
N ILE A 88 -5.01 11.05 -1.89
CA ILE A 88 -3.85 10.19 -1.59
C ILE A 88 -2.56 10.74 -2.23
N LEU A 89 -2.64 11.19 -3.49
CA LEU A 89 -1.49 11.67 -4.25
C LEU A 89 -0.96 13.03 -3.76
N LYS A 90 -1.83 13.92 -3.25
CA LYS A 90 -1.49 15.35 -3.05
C LYS A 90 -1.68 15.85 -1.62
N ALA A 91 -2.25 15.07 -0.71
CA ALA A 91 -2.37 15.43 0.69
C ALA A 91 -0.99 15.75 1.28
N LYS A 92 -0.94 16.83 2.06
CA LYS A 92 0.34 17.38 2.57
C LYS A 92 0.78 16.66 3.84
N LEU A 93 -0.19 16.30 4.69
CA LEU A 93 0.09 15.59 5.92
C LEU A 93 0.15 14.09 5.64
N VAL A 94 1.12 13.41 6.26
CA VAL A 94 1.24 11.95 6.15
C VAL A 94 0.04 11.25 6.76
N GLU A 95 -0.46 11.76 7.88
CA GLU A 95 -1.64 11.23 8.57
C GLU A 95 -2.87 11.22 7.65
N GLU A 96 -3.12 12.28 6.90
CA GLU A 96 -4.22 12.34 5.92
C GLU A 96 -4.13 11.26 4.83
N VAL A 97 -2.90 10.96 4.37
CA VAL A 97 -2.68 9.88 3.39
C VAL A 97 -2.93 8.53 4.06
N LEU A 98 -2.40 8.33 5.26
CA LEU A 98 -2.55 7.08 6.01
C LEU A 98 -4.01 6.82 6.37
N ASP A 99 -4.78 7.81 6.79
CA ASP A 99 -6.21 7.68 7.09
C ASP A 99 -6.99 7.19 5.86
N ALA A 100 -6.73 7.78 4.69
CA ALA A 100 -7.37 7.38 3.45
C ALA A 100 -7.02 5.94 3.06
N VAL A 101 -5.75 5.53 3.26
CA VAL A 101 -5.30 4.17 3.00
C VAL A 101 -5.88 3.20 4.02
N ASP A 102 -5.79 3.52 5.31
CA ASP A 102 -6.28 2.70 6.42
C ASP A 102 -7.77 2.38 6.25
N LEU A 103 -8.58 3.43 6.06
CA LEU A 103 -10.01 3.28 5.85
C LEU A 103 -10.33 2.43 4.61
N THR A 104 -9.62 2.64 3.50
CA THR A 104 -9.84 1.90 2.26
C THR A 104 -9.55 0.41 2.45
N PHE A 105 -8.43 0.07 3.07
CA PHE A 105 -8.05 -1.33 3.30
C PHE A 105 -8.92 -1.99 4.38
N LYS A 106 -9.37 -1.24 5.38
CA LYS A 106 -10.36 -1.69 6.35
C LYS A 106 -11.71 -1.99 5.69
N TYR A 107 -12.13 -1.19 4.72
CA TYR A 107 -13.32 -1.47 3.90
C TYR A 107 -13.14 -2.76 3.09
N PHE A 108 -11.96 -2.97 2.49
CA PHE A 108 -11.66 -4.21 1.78
C PHE A 108 -11.83 -5.45 2.66
N LEU A 109 -11.37 -5.41 3.91
CA LEU A 109 -11.51 -6.54 4.83
C LEU A 109 -12.93 -6.73 5.36
N SER A 110 -13.60 -5.63 5.74
CA SER A 110 -14.87 -5.71 6.47
C SER A 110 -16.08 -5.89 5.55
N VAL A 111 -16.05 -5.29 4.36
CA VAL A 111 -17.21 -5.26 3.44
C VAL A 111 -16.96 -6.06 2.18
N LEU A 112 -15.82 -5.85 1.53
CA LEU A 112 -15.55 -6.46 0.22
C LEU A 112 -15.20 -7.94 0.32
N LYS A 113 -14.28 -8.30 1.22
CA LYS A 113 -13.73 -9.65 1.39
C LYS A 113 -14.81 -10.73 1.61
N PRO A 114 -15.83 -10.55 2.47
CA PRO A 114 -16.89 -11.54 2.65
C PRO A 114 -17.61 -11.94 1.36
N SER A 115 -17.72 -11.02 0.39
CA SER A 115 -18.44 -11.23 -0.88
C SER A 115 -17.54 -11.23 -2.10
N TYR A 116 -16.22 -11.32 -1.91
CA TYR A 116 -15.24 -11.02 -2.95
C TYR A 116 -15.35 -11.93 -4.19
N LEU A 117 -15.71 -13.21 -4.02
CA LEU A 117 -15.87 -14.12 -5.17
C LEU A 117 -16.96 -13.62 -6.13
N ASN A 118 -18.13 -13.25 -5.61
CA ASN A 118 -19.20 -12.69 -6.43
C ASN A 118 -18.80 -11.33 -7.00
N TYR A 119 -18.20 -10.47 -6.18
CA TYR A 119 -17.71 -9.17 -6.61
C TYR A 119 -16.74 -9.27 -7.79
N LYS A 120 -15.75 -10.17 -7.71
CA LYS A 120 -14.76 -10.42 -8.77
C LYS A 120 -15.40 -10.89 -10.08
N HIS A 121 -16.48 -11.68 -10.01
CA HIS A 121 -17.20 -12.11 -11.21
C HIS A 121 -17.94 -10.95 -11.90
N ASN A 122 -18.42 -9.98 -11.13
CA ASN A 122 -19.22 -8.85 -11.63
C ASN A 122 -18.40 -7.59 -11.95
N THR A 123 -17.09 -7.62 -11.69
CA THR A 123 -16.20 -6.47 -11.89
C THR A 123 -14.95 -6.85 -12.67
N THR A 124 -14.11 -5.87 -12.97
CA THR A 124 -12.78 -6.06 -13.53
C THR A 124 -11.68 -6.17 -12.46
N SER A 125 -12.04 -6.48 -11.21
CA SER A 125 -11.10 -6.66 -10.10
C SER A 125 -10.00 -7.67 -10.46
N LYS A 126 -8.75 -7.28 -10.24
CA LYS A 126 -7.55 -8.07 -10.59
C LYS A 126 -6.80 -8.59 -9.36
N LEU A 127 -7.07 -8.00 -8.20
CA LEU A 127 -6.34 -8.26 -6.97
C LEU A 127 -7.32 -8.53 -5.83
N ASP A 128 -7.07 -9.59 -5.06
CA ASP A 128 -7.89 -9.88 -3.90
C ASP A 128 -7.48 -9.04 -2.68
N PRO A 129 -8.40 -8.80 -1.73
CA PRO A 129 -8.11 -8.00 -0.53
C PRO A 129 -6.87 -8.44 0.26
N ASP A 130 -6.62 -9.75 0.40
CA ASP A 130 -5.48 -10.25 1.17
C ASP A 130 -4.17 -10.03 0.42
N ALA A 131 -4.15 -10.29 -0.89
CA ALA A 131 -3.00 -9.99 -1.74
C ALA A 131 -2.73 -8.48 -1.84
N ALA A 132 -3.75 -7.64 -1.78
CA ALA A 132 -3.60 -6.19 -1.72
C ALA A 132 -2.88 -5.73 -0.45
N ILE A 133 -3.27 -6.28 0.71
CA ILE A 133 -2.60 -6.01 2.00
C ILE A 133 -1.14 -6.46 1.95
N GLN A 134 -0.88 -7.68 1.44
CA GLN A 134 0.48 -8.17 1.27
C GLN A 134 1.29 -7.26 0.36
N GLU A 135 0.72 -6.81 -0.77
CA GLU A 135 1.40 -5.90 -1.67
C GLU A 135 1.68 -4.55 -1.00
N LEU A 136 0.71 -3.96 -0.30
CA LEU A 136 0.87 -2.71 0.45
C LEU A 136 2.04 -2.79 1.43
N ASN A 137 2.07 -3.83 2.28
CA ASN A 137 3.10 -3.99 3.30
C ASN A 137 4.50 -4.20 2.69
N VAL A 138 4.59 -4.94 1.58
CA VAL A 138 5.85 -5.05 0.84
C VAL A 138 6.26 -3.70 0.26
N ARG A 139 5.33 -2.90 -0.27
CA ARG A 139 5.66 -1.55 -0.80
C ARG A 139 6.11 -0.60 0.30
N PHE A 140 5.52 -0.65 1.50
CA PHE A 140 6.02 0.11 2.64
C PHE A 140 7.46 -0.26 2.97
N LYS A 141 7.75 -1.57 3.10
CA LYS A 141 9.09 -2.07 3.38
C LYS A 141 10.11 -1.68 2.29
N GLU A 142 9.76 -1.83 1.01
CA GLU A 142 10.62 -1.47 -0.13
C GLU A 142 10.99 0.02 -0.17
N ASN A 143 10.11 0.89 0.35
CA ASN A 143 10.33 2.33 0.40
C ASN A 143 10.84 2.82 1.77
N GLY A 144 11.12 1.90 2.71
CA GLY A 144 11.63 2.27 4.04
C GLY A 144 10.60 3.01 4.88
N ILE A 145 9.32 2.73 4.67
CA ILE A 145 8.21 3.31 5.43
C ILE A 145 7.87 2.35 6.57
N GLY A 146 7.90 2.86 7.80
CA GLY A 146 7.73 2.04 9.02
C GLY A 146 6.27 1.75 9.38
N TYR A 147 5.41 1.55 8.40
CA TYR A 147 4.00 1.23 8.60
C TYR A 147 3.69 -0.17 8.05
N SER A 148 2.78 -0.87 8.70
CA SER A 148 2.24 -2.17 8.25
C SER A 148 0.73 -2.15 8.46
N PHE A 149 -0.03 -2.69 7.53
CA PHE A 149 -1.45 -2.94 7.70
C PHE A 149 -1.64 -4.35 8.28
N GLU A 150 -2.06 -4.44 9.54
CA GLU A 150 -2.23 -5.67 10.30
C GLU A 150 -3.47 -5.57 11.19
N GLY A 151 -4.19 -6.69 11.38
CA GLY A 151 -5.37 -6.68 12.25
C GLY A 151 -6.54 -5.80 11.81
N GLY A 152 -6.50 -5.22 10.60
CA GLY A 152 -7.52 -4.32 10.08
C GLY A 152 -7.24 -2.83 10.33
N GLU A 153 -6.00 -2.50 10.68
CA GLU A 153 -5.54 -1.12 10.88
C GLU A 153 -4.05 -0.96 10.48
N ILE A 154 -3.65 0.27 10.15
CA ILE A 154 -2.25 0.63 9.98
C ILE A 154 -1.59 0.77 11.36
N LEU A 155 -0.56 -0.05 11.58
CA LEU A 155 0.29 0.00 12.76
C LEU A 155 1.67 0.57 12.40
N ARG A 156 2.23 1.34 13.33
CA ARG A 156 3.63 1.76 13.28
C ARG A 156 4.52 0.58 13.71
N ILE A 157 5.49 0.22 12.88
CA ILE A 157 6.47 -0.81 13.19
C ILE A 157 7.63 -0.16 13.94
N ASP A 158 7.95 -0.66 15.14
CA ASP A 158 9.13 -0.17 15.86
C ASP A 158 10.43 -0.56 15.13
N SER A 159 11.33 0.41 14.96
CA SER A 159 12.59 0.30 14.21
C SER A 159 13.59 -0.72 14.79
N THR A 160 13.32 -1.31 15.95
CA THR A 160 14.18 -2.32 16.60
C THR A 160 14.14 -3.69 15.93
N PHE A 161 13.20 -3.97 15.02
CA PHE A 161 13.04 -5.29 14.41
C PHE A 161 13.94 -5.59 13.20
N MET A 162 14.50 -4.59 12.52
CA MET A 162 15.35 -4.83 11.34
C MET A 162 16.81 -5.20 11.67
N HIS A 163 17.29 -4.90 12.88
CA HIS A 163 18.65 -5.21 13.30
C HIS A 163 18.92 -6.69 13.62
N LYS A 164 17.90 -7.56 13.64
CA LYS A 164 18.08 -8.98 14.00
C LYS A 164 18.27 -9.94 12.81
N GLU A 165 17.89 -9.57 11.59
CA GLU A 165 18.00 -10.48 10.45
C GLU A 165 19.25 -10.28 9.57
N VAL A 166 19.99 -9.18 9.74
CA VAL A 166 21.16 -8.86 8.89
C VAL A 166 22.50 -9.02 9.64
N THR A 167 22.52 -9.00 10.97
CA THR A 167 23.74 -9.27 11.74
C THR A 167 23.82 -10.73 12.19
N GLN A 168 24.01 -11.66 11.24
CA GLN A 168 25.05 -12.70 11.28
C GLN A 168 24.74 -13.84 10.29
N PRO A 169 25.72 -14.36 9.51
CA PRO A 169 27.07 -13.85 9.35
C PRO A 169 27.53 -13.79 7.89
N THR A 170 28.01 -12.60 7.48
CA THR A 170 29.07 -12.49 6.47
C THR A 170 30.38 -12.99 7.09
N LEU A 171 30.48 -14.29 7.36
CA LEU A 171 31.72 -15.00 7.73
C LEU A 171 32.14 -16.05 6.70
N SER A 172 31.62 -15.98 5.48
CA SER A 172 31.97 -16.95 4.42
C SER A 172 33.08 -16.48 3.46
N LEU A 173 33.69 -15.30 3.66
CA LEU A 173 34.63 -14.73 2.68
C LEU A 173 36.07 -14.49 3.18
N LEU A 174 36.47 -15.01 4.35
CA LEU A 174 37.85 -14.86 4.83
C LEU A 174 38.67 -16.15 5.02
N TRP A 175 38.22 -17.30 4.53
CA TRP A 175 39.06 -18.51 4.51
C TRP A 175 39.04 -19.20 3.15
N ASN A 176 39.92 -18.73 2.23
CA ASN A 176 40.77 -19.58 1.38
C ASN A 176 41.60 -18.72 0.41
N ASN A 177 42.44 -17.82 0.95
CA ASN A 177 43.56 -17.24 0.19
C ASN A 177 44.84 -17.17 1.06
N CYS A 178 45.07 -18.21 1.85
CA CYS A 178 46.39 -18.53 2.37
C CYS A 178 46.69 -19.97 1.98
N LEU A 179 47.41 -20.14 0.86
CA LEU A 179 48.54 -21.06 0.68
C LEU A 179 49.08 -20.92 -0.76
N LEU A 180 49.82 -19.83 -0.99
CA LEU A 180 50.94 -19.83 -1.93
C LEU A 180 52.20 -19.57 -1.10
N ARG A 181 52.85 -20.64 -0.67
CA ARG A 181 54.31 -20.84 -0.62
C ARG A 181 54.66 -22.18 -0.01
#